data_AF-A0A0M0HQ12-F1
#
_entry.id   AF-A0A0M0HQ12-F1
#
_cell.length_a   1.000
_cell.length_b   1.000
_cell.length_c   1.000
_cell.angle_alpha   90.00
_cell.angle_beta   90.00
_cell.angle_gamma   90.00
#
_symmetry.space_group_name_H-M   'P 1'
#
loop_
_entity.id
_entity.type
_entity.pdbx_description
1 polymer ?
#
loop_
_entity_poly.entity_id
_entity_poly.type
_entity_poly.pdbx_seq_one_letter_code
_entity_poly.pdbx_strand_id
1 'polypeptide(L)'
;MLFPHMIVTEFSYMILGVKLKKFGLVVYLAGCTYILSYLLLMNDWQLFYDSFSLICTFLPALLSLLIPGRSNLTHKISRLLKVVWVSATLTTVYGLVLVLGQYPFETAVFLAGLGVAILPLFYALCSSLFLVPFSGISANEKACQ
;
A
#
# COMPACT_ATOMS: atom_id res chain seq x y z
N MET A 1 34.58 -20.18 -34.90
CA MET A 1 34.00 -18.85 -34.62
C MET A 1 32.48 -19.01 -34.58
N LEU A 2 31.87 -19.20 -33.42
CA LEU A 2 30.42 -19.49 -33.26
C LEU A 2 29.80 -18.79 -32.03
N PHE A 3 30.50 -17.81 -31.46
CA PHE A 3 30.16 -17.17 -30.19
C PHE A 3 29.34 -15.86 -30.23
N PRO A 4 29.22 -15.08 -31.32
CA PRO A 4 28.52 -13.78 -31.22
C PRO A 4 26.99 -13.92 -31.23
N HIS A 5 26.43 -14.97 -31.84
CA HIS A 5 24.98 -15.08 -32.03
C HIS A 5 24.21 -15.50 -30.76
N MET A 6 24.86 -16.27 -29.88
CA MET A 6 24.24 -16.81 -28.66
C MET A 6 24.07 -15.74 -27.57
N ILE A 7 25.00 -14.78 -27.50
CA ILE A 7 25.00 -13.68 -26.52
C ILE A 7 23.87 -12.67 -26.84
N VAL A 8 23.59 -12.42 -28.12
CA VAL A 8 22.56 -11.45 -28.56
C VAL A 8 21.14 -11.93 -28.25
N THR A 9 20.89 -13.24 -28.34
CA THR A 9 19.61 -13.86 -27.98
C THR A 9 19.33 -13.74 -26.48
N GLU A 10 20.28 -14.14 -25.62
CA GLU A 10 20.15 -14.04 -24.16
C GLU A 10 19.87 -12.60 -23.70
N PHE A 11 20.59 -11.62 -24.26
CA PHE A 11 20.39 -10.21 -23.95
C PHE A 11 19.01 -9.70 -24.39
N SER A 12 18.52 -10.17 -25.54
CA SER A 12 17.21 -9.79 -26.06
C SER A 12 16.06 -10.39 -25.23
N TYR A 13 16.17 -11.64 -24.79
CA TYR A 13 15.19 -12.26 -23.89
C TYR A 13 15.18 -11.61 -22.50
N MET A 14 16.35 -11.20 -21.98
CA MET A 14 16.48 -10.48 -20.73
C MET A 14 15.82 -9.09 -20.79
N ILE A 15 16.05 -8.33 -21.87
CA ILE A 15 15.41 -7.03 -22.09
C ILE A 15 13.89 -7.17 -22.28
N LEU A 16 13.44 -8.20 -23.00
CA LEU A 16 12.02 -8.47 -23.22
C LEU A 16 11.32 -8.84 -21.89
N GLY A 17 11.95 -9.68 -21.07
CA GLY A 17 11.46 -10.06 -19.74
C GLY A 17 11.37 -8.87 -18.78
N VAL A 18 12.33 -7.94 -18.81
CA VAL A 18 12.29 -6.70 -18.02
C VAL A 18 11.17 -5.77 -18.50
N LYS A 19 10.96 -5.65 -19.82
CA LYS A 19 9.85 -4.85 -20.39
C LYS A 19 8.48 -5.42 -20.03
N LEU A 20 8.30 -6.75 -20.09
CA LEU A 20 7.04 -7.39 -19.69
C LEU A 20 6.74 -7.20 -18.21
N LYS A 21 7.74 -7.30 -17.33
CA LYS A 21 7.56 -7.04 -15.89
C LYS A 21 7.14 -5.60 -15.60
N LYS A 22 7.78 -4.62 -16.26
CA LYS A 22 7.42 -3.20 -16.14
C LYS A 22 6.02 -2.92 -16.69
N PHE A 23 5.68 -3.50 -17.84
CA PHE A 23 4.34 -3.37 -18.42
C PHE A 23 3.27 -3.98 -17.52
N GLY A 24 3.50 -5.19 -16.98
CA GLY A 24 2.62 -5.84 -16.01
C GLY A 24 2.38 -5.00 -14.76
N LEU A 25 3.42 -4.33 -14.23
CA LEU A 25 3.29 -3.39 -13.12
C LEU A 25 2.42 -2.18 -13.48
N VAL A 26 2.62 -1.59 -14.66
CA VAL A 26 1.80 -0.45 -15.11
C VAL A 26 0.34 -0.85 -15.28
N VAL A 27 0.06 -2.00 -15.90
CA VAL A 27 -1.31 -2.52 -16.06
C VAL A 27 -1.95 -2.81 -14.71
N TYR A 28 -1.20 -3.42 -13.77
CA TYR A 28 -1.67 -3.65 -12.41
C TYR A 28 -2.02 -2.35 -11.68
N LEU A 29 -1.13 -1.35 -11.72
CA LEU A 29 -1.36 -0.05 -11.08
C LEU A 29 -2.55 0.68 -11.72
N ALA A 30 -2.67 0.63 -13.05
CA ALA A 30 -3.80 1.22 -13.78
C ALA A 30 -5.12 0.54 -13.38
N GLY A 31 -5.15 -0.80 -13.29
CA GLY A 31 -6.32 -1.56 -12.83
C GLY A 31 -6.70 -1.24 -11.38
N CYS A 32 -5.72 -1.18 -10.47
CA CYS A 32 -5.95 -0.81 -9.08
C CYS A 32 -6.50 0.62 -8.94
N THR A 33 -5.92 1.56 -9.71
CA THR A 33 -6.38 2.96 -9.74
C THR A 33 -7.80 3.06 -10.29
N TYR A 34 -8.12 2.33 -11.36
CA TYR A 34 -9.46 2.29 -11.96
C TYR A 34 -10.51 1.78 -10.96
N ILE A 35 -10.25 0.65 -10.31
CA ILE A 35 -11.18 0.05 -9.33
C ILE A 35 -11.36 0.99 -8.12
N LEU A 36 -10.28 1.54 -7.57
CA LEU A 36 -10.39 2.47 -6.45
C LEU A 36 -11.12 3.75 -6.83
N SER A 37 -10.86 4.29 -8.02
CA SER A 37 -11.57 5.48 -8.51
C SER A 37 -13.06 5.18 -8.66
N TYR A 38 -13.42 4.03 -9.23
CA TYR A 38 -14.80 3.60 -9.37
C TYR A 38 -15.52 3.44 -8.02
N LEU A 39 -14.86 2.81 -7.03
CA LEU A 39 -15.40 2.66 -5.68
C LEU A 39 -15.59 4.00 -4.97
N LEU A 40 -14.66 4.94 -5.15
CA LEU A 40 -14.73 6.30 -4.57
C LEU A 40 -15.73 7.20 -5.29
N LEU A 41 -16.02 6.97 -6.58
CA LEU A 41 -17.01 7.71 -7.37
C LEU A 41 -18.45 7.20 -7.16
N MET A 42 -18.62 5.93 -6.78
CA MET A 42 -19.94 5.34 -6.52
C MET A 42 -20.60 5.82 -5.23
N ASN A 43 -19.84 6.37 -4.30
CA ASN A 43 -20.32 6.93 -3.04
C ASN A 43 -19.77 8.35 -2.86
N ASP A 44 -20.27 9.09 -1.88
CA ASP A 44 -19.63 10.34 -1.47
C ASP A 44 -18.22 10.04 -0.98
N TRP A 45 -17.21 10.33 -1.79
CA TRP A 45 -15.79 10.12 -1.48
C TRP A 45 -15.37 10.73 -0.14
N GLN A 46 -16.11 11.74 0.32
CA GLN A 46 -15.95 12.39 1.63
C GLN A 46 -16.17 11.43 2.80
N LEU A 47 -17.02 10.40 2.65
CA LEU A 47 -17.21 9.33 3.65
C LEU A 47 -15.92 8.53 3.88
N PHE A 48 -15.04 8.49 2.87
CA PHE A 48 -13.76 7.78 2.94
C PHE A 48 -12.60 8.68 3.39
N TYR A 49 -12.86 9.93 3.78
CA TYR A 49 -11.84 10.88 4.17
C TYR A 49 -11.98 11.29 5.64
N ASP A 50 -11.01 10.86 6.45
CA ASP A 50 -10.80 11.38 7.80
C ASP A 50 -9.32 11.75 8.00
N SER A 51 -9.08 13.03 8.28
CA SER A 51 -7.72 13.58 8.42
C SER A 51 -7.00 12.98 9.63
N PHE A 52 -7.70 12.71 10.73
CA PHE A 52 -7.11 12.14 11.92
C PHE A 52 -6.65 10.70 11.67
N SER A 53 -7.53 9.87 11.12
CA SER A 53 -7.21 8.50 10.71
C SER A 53 -6.06 8.44 9.71
N LEU A 54 -5.99 9.36 8.74
CA LEU A 54 -4.86 9.45 7.80
C LEU A 54 -3.54 9.76 8.49
N ILE A 55 -3.52 10.76 9.38
CA ILE A 55 -2.30 11.15 10.11
C ILE A 55 -1.84 10.01 11.00
N CYS A 56 -2.73 9.44 11.82
CA CYS A 56 -2.40 8.35 12.72
C CYS A 56 -1.92 7.10 11.99
N THR A 57 -2.43 6.84 10.77
CA THR A 57 -2.03 5.68 9.96
C THR A 57 -0.69 5.88 9.26
N PHE A 58 -0.46 7.04 8.63
CA PHE A 58 0.69 7.26 7.76
C PHE A 58 1.86 7.99 8.40
N LEU A 59 1.64 8.87 9.38
CA LEU A 59 2.72 9.63 10.02
C LEU A 59 3.77 8.71 10.66
N PRO A 60 3.41 7.68 11.46
CA PRO A 60 4.40 6.77 12.02
C PRO A 60 5.15 5.99 10.92
N ALA A 61 4.45 5.64 9.84
CA ALA A 61 5.03 4.92 8.73
C ALA A 61 6.03 5.76 7.93
N LEU A 62 5.75 7.05 7.71
CA LEU A 62 6.67 7.99 7.10
C LEU A 62 7.89 8.25 7.99
N LEU A 63 7.69 8.44 9.29
CA LEU A 63 8.78 8.60 10.26
C LEU A 63 9.67 7.36 10.32
N SER A 64 9.12 6.15 10.13
CA SER A 64 9.90 4.91 10.07
C SER A 64 10.93 4.88 8.92
N LEU A 65 10.71 5.66 7.86
CA LEU A 65 11.66 5.79 6.75
C LEU A 65 12.92 6.58 7.12
N LEU A 66 12.83 7.48 8.11
CA LEU A 66 13.93 8.30 8.58
C LEU A 66 14.92 7.51 9.46
N ILE A 67 14.52 6.32 9.95
CA ILE A 67 15.39 5.46 10.77
C ILE A 67 16.59 5.02 9.92
N PRO A 68 17.81 5.47 10.26
CA PRO A 68 19.02 5.21 9.47
C PRO A 68 19.37 3.73 9.48
N GLY A 69 19.71 3.19 8.30
CA GLY A 69 20.14 1.81 8.14
C GLY A 69 20.51 1.50 6.69
N ARG A 70 21.42 0.54 6.47
CA ARG A 70 21.78 0.00 5.15
C ARG A 70 20.63 -0.85 4.59
N SER A 71 19.52 -0.21 4.27
CA SER A 71 18.26 -0.86 3.92
C SER A 71 17.90 -0.54 2.47
N ASN A 72 17.84 -1.58 1.63
CA ASN A 72 17.37 -1.48 0.24
C ASN A 72 15.92 -0.97 0.18
N LEU A 73 15.51 -0.44 -0.98
CA LEU A 73 14.17 0.10 -1.21
C LEU A 73 13.05 -0.88 -0.79
N THR A 74 13.20 -2.16 -1.10
CA THR A 74 12.25 -3.21 -0.66
C THR A 74 12.14 -3.34 0.86
N HIS A 75 13.25 -3.26 1.59
CA HIS A 75 13.21 -3.30 3.06
C HIS A 75 12.54 -2.03 3.62
N LYS A 76 12.75 -0.87 2.99
CA LYS A 76 12.06 0.38 3.36
C LYS A 76 10.55 0.27 3.14
N ILE A 77 10.11 -0.25 1.99
CA ILE A 77 8.70 -0.44 1.65
C ILE A 77 8.06 -1.49 2.57
N SER A 78 8.73 -2.62 2.81
CA SER A 78 8.24 -3.65 3.73
C SER A 78 8.07 -3.12 5.16
N ARG A 79 9.04 -2.33 5.65
CA ARG A 79 8.94 -1.66 6.95
C ARG A 79 7.78 -0.66 6.97
N LEU A 80 7.65 0.15 5.93
CA LEU A 80 6.55 1.11 5.82
C LEU A 80 5.19 0.40 5.89
N LEU A 81 4.98 -0.65 5.09
CA LEU A 81 3.73 -1.42 5.09
C LEU A 81 3.43 -2.04 6.46
N LYS A 82 4.45 -2.61 7.13
CA LYS A 82 4.28 -3.14 8.49
C LYS A 82 3.83 -2.07 9.47
N VAL A 83 4.47 -0.90 9.44
CA VAL A 83 4.12 0.21 10.33
C VAL A 83 2.74 0.78 10.01
N VAL A 84 2.38 0.87 8.73
CA VAL A 84 1.01 1.26 8.31
C VAL A 84 -0.02 0.30 8.89
N TRP A 85 0.17 -1.01 8.75
CA TRP A 85 -0.77 -2.01 9.28
C TRP A 85 -0.90 -1.97 10.80
N VAL A 86 0.23 -1.83 11.51
CA VAL A 86 0.23 -1.70 12.98
C VAL A 86 -0.51 -0.42 13.40
N SER A 87 -0.20 0.71 12.76
CA SER A 87 -0.80 2.00 13.08
C SER A 87 -2.30 2.03 12.75
N ALA A 88 -2.70 1.45 11.63
CA ALA A 88 -4.09 1.30 11.24
C ALA A 88 -4.86 0.45 12.25
N THR A 89 -4.32 -0.71 12.63
CA THR A 89 -4.96 -1.59 13.61
C THR A 89 -5.14 -0.87 14.96
N LEU A 90 -4.10 -0.19 15.44
CA LEU A 90 -4.18 0.54 16.70
C LEU A 90 -5.21 1.68 16.65
N THR A 91 -5.24 2.43 15.56
CA THR A 91 -6.18 3.55 15.35
C THR A 91 -7.61 3.03 15.26
N THR A 92 -7.84 1.90 14.59
CA THR A 92 -9.15 1.25 14.52
C THR A 92 -9.60 0.75 15.90
N VAL A 93 -8.73 0.08 16.66
CA VAL A 93 -9.05 -0.35 18.02
C VAL A 93 -9.40 0.84 18.91
N TYR A 94 -8.62 1.92 18.84
CA TYR A 94 -8.91 3.15 19.55
C TYR A 94 -10.27 3.76 19.16
N GLY A 95 -10.56 3.85 17.86
CA GLY A 95 -11.85 4.32 17.35
C GLY A 95 -13.02 3.47 17.85
N LEU A 96 -12.88 2.14 17.83
CA LEU A 96 -13.90 1.23 18.37
C LEU A 96 -14.14 1.45 19.86
N VAL A 97 -13.08 1.66 20.65
CA VAL A 97 -13.21 1.97 22.08
C VAL A 97 -13.97 3.27 22.31
N LEU A 98 -13.70 4.32 21.54
CA LEU A 98 -14.43 5.59 21.64
C LEU A 98 -15.91 5.44 21.30
N VAL A 99 -16.22 4.68 20.26
CA VAL A 99 -17.60 4.45 19.81
C VAL A 99 -18.38 3.62 20.84
N LEU A 100 -17.75 2.58 21.41
CA LEU A 100 -18.37 1.75 22.45
C LEU A 100 -18.49 2.47 23.80
N GLY A 101 -17.62 3.43 24.08
CA GLY A 101 -17.64 4.25 25.29
C GLY A 101 -18.62 5.43 25.24
N GLN A 102 -19.34 5.61 24.13
CA GLN A 102 -20.21 6.77 23.94
C GLN A 102 -21.49 6.68 24.79
N TYR A 103 -21.74 7.72 25.59
CA TYR A 103 -22.96 7.88 26.38
C TYR A 103 -23.44 9.35 26.36
N PRO A 104 -24.74 9.64 26.12
CA PRO A 104 -25.83 8.69 25.85
C PRO A 104 -25.67 7.99 24.48
N PHE A 105 -26.25 6.80 24.36
CA PHE A 105 -26.17 6.00 23.14
C PHE A 105 -27.11 6.56 22.07
N GLU A 106 -26.54 7.11 21.00
CA GLU A 106 -27.26 7.57 19.82
C GLU A 106 -26.90 6.73 18.61
N THR A 107 -27.86 5.99 18.06
CA THR A 107 -27.65 5.03 16.96
C THR A 107 -27.01 5.66 15.71
N ALA A 108 -27.39 6.89 15.38
CA ALA A 108 -26.84 7.59 14.22
C ALA A 108 -25.34 7.90 14.40
N VAL A 109 -24.95 8.37 15.60
CA VAL A 109 -23.56 8.69 15.92
C VAL A 109 -22.72 7.41 16.05
N PHE A 110 -23.30 6.35 16.62
CA PHE A 110 -22.66 5.05 16.71
C PHE A 110 -22.32 4.47 15.34
N LEU A 111 -23.27 4.48 14.39
CA LEU A 111 -23.05 3.98 13.03
C LEU A 111 -22.02 4.82 12.27
N ALA A 112 -22.09 6.15 12.39
CA ALA A 112 -21.09 7.04 11.79
C ALA A 112 -19.69 6.79 12.38
N GLY A 113 -19.61 6.64 13.71
CA GLY A 113 -18.37 6.34 14.42
C GLY A 113 -17.75 5.00 14.03
N LEU A 114 -18.56 3.95 13.84
CA LEU A 114 -18.09 2.67 13.29
C LEU A 114 -17.51 2.82 11.89
N GLY A 115 -18.17 3.61 11.03
CA GLY A 115 -17.68 3.95 9.70
C GLY A 115 -16.31 4.63 9.74
N VAL A 116 -16.12 5.58 10.65
CA VAL A 116 -14.82 6.25 10.83
C VAL A 116 -13.76 5.30 11.40
N ALA A 117 -14.12 4.47 12.36
CA ALA A 117 -13.18 3.56 13.02
C ALA A 117 -12.55 2.54 12.06
N ILE A 118 -13.22 2.17 10.96
CA ILE A 118 -12.69 1.21 9.98
C ILE A 118 -11.83 1.86 8.88
N LEU A 119 -11.88 3.19 8.72
CA LEU A 119 -11.10 3.93 7.71
C LEU A 119 -9.59 3.68 7.76
N PRO A 120 -8.92 3.61 8.93
CA PRO A 120 -7.50 3.30 9.01
C PRO A 120 -7.13 1.98 8.30
N LEU A 121 -7.96 0.94 8.43
CA LEU A 121 -7.76 -0.34 7.75
C LEU A 121 -7.95 -0.21 6.23
N PHE A 122 -8.93 0.58 5.80
CA PHE A 122 -9.12 0.88 4.38
C PHE A 122 -7.88 1.57 3.79
N TYR A 123 -7.29 2.53 4.50
CA TYR A 123 -6.05 3.19 4.07
C TYR A 123 -4.85 2.24 4.02
N ALA A 124 -4.74 1.31 4.97
CA ALA A 124 -3.71 0.27 4.98
C ALA A 124 -3.86 -0.69 3.78
N LEU A 125 -5.09 -1.05 3.42
CA LEU A 125 -5.37 -1.88 2.24
C LEU A 125 -5.02 -1.15 0.95
N CYS A 126 -5.45 0.10 0.78
CA CYS A 126 -5.14 0.90 -0.39
C CYS A 126 -3.62 1.06 -0.58
N SER A 127 -2.90 1.41 0.49
CA SER A 127 -1.44 1.54 0.43
C SER A 127 -0.75 0.20 0.13
N SER A 128 -1.22 -0.91 0.70
CA SER A 128 -0.73 -2.25 0.36
C SER A 128 -0.94 -2.58 -1.10
N LEU A 129 -2.13 -2.31 -1.65
CA LEU A 129 -2.46 -2.56 -3.05
C LEU A 129 -1.46 -1.89 -4.00
N PHE A 130 -1.06 -0.65 -3.72
CA PHE A 130 -0.09 0.08 -4.53
C PHE A 130 1.37 -0.29 -4.25
N LEU A 131 1.73 -0.62 -3.02
CA LEU A 131 3.13 -0.79 -2.60
C LEU A 131 3.64 -2.25 -2.62
N VAL A 132 2.74 -3.24 -2.53
CA VAL A 132 3.07 -4.68 -2.63
C VAL A 132 3.92 -5.02 -3.87
N PRO A 133 3.61 -4.58 -5.10
CA PRO A 133 4.41 -4.96 -6.26
C PRO A 133 5.87 -4.48 -6.16
N PHE A 134 6.12 -3.37 -5.46
CA PHE A 134 7.48 -2.85 -5.24
C PHE A 134 8.26 -3.58 -4.16
N SER A 135 7.58 -4.34 -3.29
CA SER A 135 8.24 -5.21 -2.31
C SER A 135 8.88 -6.45 -2.95
N GLY A 136 8.35 -6.95 -4.07
CA GLY A 136 8.87 -8.13 -4.78
C GLY A 136 9.91 -7.85 -5.88
N ILE A 137 9.92 -6.64 -6.45
CA ILE A 137 10.75 -6.32 -7.63
C ILE A 137 12.26 -6.26 -7.32
N SER A 138 12.67 -5.78 -6.13
CA SER A 138 14.11 -5.69 -5.79
C SER A 138 14.74 -7.04 -5.44
N ALA A 139 13.94 -8.07 -5.12
CA ALA A 139 14.47 -9.41 -4.87
C ALA A 139 14.95 -10.09 -6.17
N ASN A 140 14.39 -9.71 -7.32
CA ASN A 140 14.73 -10.31 -8.61
C ASN A 140 15.96 -9.67 -9.27
N GLU A 141 16.27 -8.40 -8.98
CA GLU A 141 17.50 -7.74 -9.46
C GLU A 141 18.78 -8.34 -8.86
N LYS A 142 18.72 -8.88 -7.63
CA LYS A 142 19.88 -9.53 -7.00
C LYS A 142 20.12 -10.98 -7.43
N ALA A 143 19.16 -11.61 -8.09
CA ALA A 143 19.33 -12.97 -8.60
C ALA A 143 19.96 -13.01 -10.01
N CYS A 144 20.19 -11.84 -10.61
CA CYS A 144 20.68 -11.68 -11.98
C CYS A 144 21.98 -10.84 -12.07
N GLN A 145 22.60 -10.53 -10.92
CA GLN A 145 23.96 -10.01 -10.79
C GLN A 145 24.86 -11.10 -10.23
#